data_AF-A0A8E2E6A3-F1
#
_entry.id   AF-A0A8E2E6A3-F1
#
_cell.length_a   1.000
_cell.length_b   1.000
_cell.length_c   1.000
_cell.angle_alpha   90.00
_cell.angle_beta   90.00
_cell.angle_gamma   90.00
#
_symmetry.space_group_name_H-M   'P 1'
#
loop_
_entity.id
_entity.type
_entity.pdbx_description
1 polymer ?
#
loop_
_entity_poly.entity_id
_entity_poly.type
_entity_poly.pdbx_seq_one_letter_code
_entity_poly.pdbx_strand_id
1 'polypeptide(L)'
;MALTKTTTKPRPSTTTKRVSIALPPSASAPTLPSGIVYFWAFLGIDPYPYLAVLRGTEFLSCAVFIYLGNRTVIQPWRRTGVLSLDGKMFIGGMFASTLDILFAVFNPTWTMNAHGIAYGSWSNSIPGLPGPGAHKVPWGLLWCLPAYIWLSVGAAITGTNLLDFVWGRFPWVGRMGGYVLLQAFYMAVFTGLATFWNRTQVYTYVSCAPWPLTLWYGTTHQLPLYEPFLIGLYC
;
A
#
# COMPACT_ATOMS: atom_id res chain seq x y z
N MET A 1 9.44 -32.45 -78.59
CA MET A 1 8.24 -32.34 -79.42
C MET A 1 7.03 -32.68 -78.54
N ALA A 2 6.06 -31.76 -78.44
CA ALA A 2 4.75 -31.85 -77.76
C ALA A 2 4.69 -31.82 -76.20
N LEU A 3 4.65 -30.59 -75.67
CA LEU A 3 3.73 -30.00 -74.68
C LEU A 3 3.29 -30.78 -73.43
N THR A 4 3.94 -30.43 -72.31
CA THR A 4 3.53 -30.64 -70.91
C THR A 4 2.40 -29.68 -70.52
N LYS A 5 1.23 -30.19 -70.09
CA LYS A 5 0.23 -29.46 -69.31
C LYS A 5 0.20 -30.04 -67.90
N THR A 6 0.91 -29.41 -66.97
CA THR A 6 0.91 -29.73 -65.54
C THR A 6 -0.27 -29.01 -64.89
N THR A 7 -1.27 -29.77 -64.46
CA THR A 7 -2.40 -29.30 -63.66
C THR A 7 -1.91 -28.94 -62.26
N THR A 8 -1.91 -27.64 -61.95
CA THR A 8 -1.52 -27.05 -60.66
C THR A 8 -2.53 -27.43 -59.59
N LYS A 9 -2.11 -28.25 -58.62
CA LYS A 9 -2.86 -28.59 -57.41
C LYS A 9 -2.87 -27.37 -56.46
N PRO A 10 -4.03 -26.88 -55.98
CA PRO A 10 -4.08 -25.70 -55.12
C PRO A 10 -3.51 -25.98 -53.73
N ARG A 11 -2.70 -25.03 -53.25
CA ARG A 11 -2.06 -25.00 -51.93
C ARG A 11 -3.14 -24.85 -50.84
N PRO A 12 -3.10 -25.61 -49.73
CA PRO A 12 -4.04 -25.41 -48.63
C PRO A 12 -3.78 -24.06 -47.96
N SER A 13 -4.81 -23.21 -47.93
CA SER A 13 -4.82 -21.95 -47.20
C SER A 13 -4.87 -22.22 -45.71
N THR A 14 -3.92 -21.65 -44.97
CA THR A 14 -3.91 -21.66 -43.50
C THR A 14 -5.03 -20.75 -43.01
N THR A 15 -6.25 -21.29 -42.87
CA THR A 15 -7.37 -20.57 -42.26
C THR A 15 -7.15 -20.52 -40.75
N THR A 16 -6.61 -19.41 -40.26
CA THR A 16 -6.68 -19.05 -38.84
C THR A 16 -8.14 -18.91 -38.45
N LYS A 17 -8.73 -19.96 -37.86
CA LYS A 17 -10.03 -19.89 -37.21
C LYS A 17 -9.94 -18.89 -36.05
N ARG A 18 -10.35 -17.64 -36.27
CA ARG A 18 -10.79 -16.77 -35.18
C ARG A 18 -12.05 -17.40 -34.59
N VAL A 19 -11.94 -17.91 -33.38
CA VAL A 19 -13.09 -18.23 -32.56
C VAL A 19 -13.70 -16.88 -32.14
N SER A 20 -14.66 -16.39 -32.92
CA SER A 20 -15.52 -15.28 -32.52
C SER A 20 -16.53 -15.82 -31.52
N ILE A 21 -16.29 -15.56 -30.24
CA ILE A 21 -17.31 -15.76 -29.20
C ILE A 21 -18.39 -14.71 -29.45
N ALA A 22 -19.58 -15.15 -29.84
CA ALA A 22 -20.75 -14.30 -30.00
C ALA A 22 -21.13 -13.74 -28.63
N LEU A 23 -20.92 -12.44 -28.43
CA LEU A 23 -21.49 -11.70 -27.30
C LEU A 23 -23.02 -11.57 -27.51
N PRO A 24 -23.84 -11.79 -26.48
CA PRO A 24 -25.29 -11.57 -26.55
C PRO A 24 -25.62 -10.09 -26.83
N PRO A 25 -26.81 -9.81 -27.40
CA PRO A 25 -27.17 -8.50 -27.91
C PRO A 25 -27.24 -7.46 -26.78
N SER A 26 -26.77 -6.26 -27.13
CA SER A 26 -26.71 -5.06 -26.30
C SER A 26 -28.04 -4.77 -25.58
N ALA A 27 -28.16 -5.23 -24.35
CA ALA A 27 -28.95 -4.54 -23.35
C ALA A 27 -28.18 -3.28 -22.98
N SER A 28 -28.81 -2.13 -23.10
CA SER A 28 -28.28 -0.80 -22.79
C SER A 28 -27.69 -0.76 -21.38
N ALA A 29 -26.40 -1.05 -21.29
CA ALA A 29 -25.59 -0.70 -20.14
C ALA A 29 -25.51 0.83 -20.09
N PRO A 30 -25.83 1.48 -18.96
CA PRO A 30 -25.49 2.88 -18.82
C PRO A 30 -23.98 2.98 -19.02
N THR A 31 -23.58 3.81 -19.98
CA THR A 31 -22.20 4.25 -20.19
C THR A 31 -21.69 4.84 -18.89
N LEU A 32 -21.13 4.00 -18.03
CA LEU A 32 -20.33 4.44 -16.90
C LEU A 32 -19.10 5.11 -17.52
N PRO A 33 -18.95 6.43 -17.37
CA PRO A 33 -17.75 7.08 -17.85
C PRO A 33 -16.57 6.42 -17.15
N SER A 34 -15.47 6.29 -17.88
CA SER A 34 -14.12 5.91 -17.43
C SER A 34 -13.54 6.92 -16.41
N GLY A 35 -14.32 7.20 -15.37
CA GLY A 35 -14.18 8.30 -14.41
C GLY A 35 -14.29 7.86 -12.96
N ILE A 36 -14.09 6.57 -12.66
CA ILE A 36 -13.80 6.10 -11.30
C ILE A 36 -12.31 6.37 -11.00
N VAL A 37 -11.88 7.61 -11.20
CA VAL A 37 -10.55 8.14 -10.82
C VAL A 37 -10.70 9.43 -10.00
N TYR A 38 -11.92 9.92 -9.78
CA TYR A 38 -12.16 11.19 -9.10
C TYR A 38 -13.16 11.06 -7.96
N PHE A 39 -13.00 10.05 -7.09
CA PHE A 39 -13.94 9.97 -5.98
C PHE A 39 -13.80 11.12 -4.98
N TRP A 40 -12.71 11.91 -4.97
CA TRP A 40 -12.64 13.17 -4.19
C TRP A 40 -11.65 14.22 -4.75
N ALA A 41 -11.77 14.58 -6.04
CA ALA A 41 -11.05 15.75 -6.59
C ALA A 41 -11.88 17.05 -6.58
N PHE A 42 -13.05 17.04 -5.95
CA PHE A 42 -13.70 18.28 -5.55
C PHE A 42 -13.07 18.71 -4.22
N LEU A 43 -12.44 19.89 -4.24
CA LEU A 43 -12.02 20.68 -3.09
C LEU A 43 -12.75 20.26 -1.82
N GLY A 44 -12.04 19.97 -0.73
CA GLY A 44 -12.56 19.52 0.57
C GLY A 44 -13.57 20.47 1.24
N ILE A 45 -14.70 20.67 0.57
CA ILE A 45 -15.84 21.52 0.88
C ILE A 45 -16.95 20.66 1.50
N ASP A 46 -16.94 19.34 1.27
CA ASP A 46 -17.87 18.43 1.92
C ASP A 46 -17.54 18.27 3.41
N PRO A 47 -18.54 18.32 4.31
CA PRO A 47 -18.31 18.19 5.73
C PRO A 47 -17.85 16.75 6.02
N TYR A 48 -16.55 16.61 6.28
CA TYR A 48 -15.97 15.33 6.68
C TYR A 48 -16.19 15.10 8.18
N PRO A 49 -17.06 14.14 8.58
CA PRO A 49 -17.47 13.96 9.97
C PRO A 49 -16.32 13.51 10.89
N TYR A 50 -15.25 12.94 10.33
CA TYR A 50 -14.10 12.41 11.07
C TYR A 50 -12.83 13.26 10.93
N LEU A 51 -12.96 14.56 10.64
CA LEU A 51 -11.81 15.44 10.42
C LEU A 51 -10.87 15.50 11.63
N ALA A 52 -11.42 15.46 12.84
CA ALA A 52 -10.63 15.41 14.07
C ALA A 52 -9.75 14.15 14.15
N VAL A 53 -10.25 13.00 13.69
CA VAL A 53 -9.49 11.74 13.66
C VAL A 53 -8.34 11.83 12.64
N LEU A 54 -8.61 12.41 11.47
CA LEU A 54 -7.60 12.60 10.44
C LEU A 54 -6.49 13.54 10.91
N ARG A 55 -6.84 14.72 11.46
CA ARG A 55 -5.86 15.67 11.99
C ARG A 55 -5.10 15.13 13.19
N GLY A 56 -5.78 14.40 14.07
CA GLY A 56 -5.15 13.71 15.20
C GLY A 56 -4.14 12.66 14.73
N THR A 57 -4.49 11.90 13.69
CA THR A 57 -3.59 10.90 13.09
C THR A 57 -2.39 11.56 12.43
N GLU A 58 -2.57 12.65 11.67
CA GLU A 58 -1.47 13.42 11.08
C GLU A 58 -0.55 14.01 12.15
N PHE A 59 -1.11 14.63 13.19
CA PHE A 59 -0.33 15.22 14.28
C PHE A 59 0.45 14.16 15.04
N LEU A 60 -0.19 13.06 15.43
CA LEU A 60 0.45 11.96 16.14
C LEU A 60 1.57 11.34 15.30
N SER A 61 1.31 11.12 14.01
CA SER A 61 2.27 10.58 13.05
C SER A 61 3.50 11.49 12.93
N CYS A 62 3.29 12.81 12.78
CA CYS A 62 4.38 13.79 12.72
C CYS A 62 5.15 13.87 14.04
N ALA A 63 4.47 13.82 15.19
CA ALA A 63 5.11 13.84 16.49
C ALA A 63 6.02 12.61 16.69
N VAL A 64 5.53 11.42 16.32
CA VAL A 64 6.32 10.18 16.37
C VAL A 64 7.51 10.23 15.41
N PHE A 65 7.31 10.75 14.19
CA PHE A 65 8.38 10.95 13.21
C PHE A 65 9.50 11.83 13.77
N ILE A 66 9.15 13.00 14.31
CA ILE A 66 10.11 13.96 14.85
C ILE A 66 10.82 13.35 16.06
N TYR A 67 10.08 12.67 16.94
CA TYR A 67 10.63 12.01 18.12
C TYR A 67 11.65 10.93 17.74
N LEU A 68 11.27 10.00 16.85
CA LEU A 68 12.14 8.93 16.39
C LEU A 68 13.33 9.48 15.63
N GLY A 69 13.13 10.37 14.66
CA GLY A 69 14.21 10.99 13.89
C GLY A 69 15.21 11.72 14.80
N ASN A 70 14.73 12.43 15.82
CA ASN A 70 15.60 13.11 16.77
C ASN A 70 16.42 12.11 17.61
N ARG A 71 15.79 11.03 18.09
CA ARG A 71 16.46 10.01 18.92
C ARG A 71 17.39 9.09 18.15
N THR A 72 17.03 8.66 16.95
CA THR A 72 17.76 7.62 16.20
C THR A 72 18.71 8.17 15.15
N VAL A 73 18.45 9.38 14.62
CA VAL A 73 19.30 10.03 13.61
C VAL A 73 20.07 11.19 14.23
N ILE A 74 19.37 12.23 14.71
CA ILE A 74 20.02 13.51 15.09
C ILE A 74 20.92 13.34 16.32
N GLN A 75 20.42 12.73 17.39
CA GLN A 75 21.16 12.57 18.64
C GLN A 75 22.44 11.73 18.48
N PRO A 76 22.42 10.52 17.87
CA PRO A 76 23.64 9.75 17.66
C PRO A 76 24.59 10.42 16.66
N TRP A 77 24.07 11.02 15.57
CA TRP A 77 24.91 11.78 14.64
C TRP A 77 25.69 12.88 15.35
N ARG A 78 25.03 13.65 16.22
CA ARG A 78 25.68 14.74 16.96
C ARG A 78 26.69 14.26 18.01
N ARG A 79 26.53 13.05 18.54
CA ARG A 79 27.41 12.51 19.60
C ARG A 79 28.62 11.77 19.05
N THR A 80 28.43 10.95 18.03
CA THR A 80 29.45 10.02 17.54
C THR A 80 29.83 10.24 16.08
N GLY A 81 29.12 11.09 15.34
CA GLY A 81 29.36 11.32 13.90
C GLY A 81 29.00 10.13 13.01
N VAL A 82 28.46 9.05 13.58
CA VAL A 82 28.09 7.81 12.89
C VAL A 82 26.62 7.50 13.11
N LEU A 83 25.92 7.15 12.02
CA LEU A 83 24.53 6.71 12.05
C LEU A 83 24.39 5.35 12.75
N SER A 84 23.52 5.29 13.75
CA SER A 84 23.09 4.06 14.41
C SER A 84 22.37 3.12 13.42
N LEU A 85 22.26 1.84 13.75
CA LEU A 85 21.48 0.89 12.95
C LEU A 85 20.02 1.36 12.79
N ASP A 86 19.41 1.86 13.88
CA ASP A 86 18.06 2.40 13.88
C ASP A 86 17.92 3.64 13.00
N GLY A 87 18.94 4.50 12.97
CA GLY A 87 18.98 5.66 12.09
C GLY A 87 19.13 5.27 10.61
N LYS A 88 19.85 4.18 10.30
CA LYS A 88 19.91 3.63 8.94
C LYS A 88 18.56 3.05 8.52
N MET A 89 17.89 2.33 9.43
CA MET A 89 16.52 1.83 9.23
C MET A 89 15.52 2.98 9.02
N PHE A 90 15.64 4.07 9.77
CA PHE A 90 14.82 5.27 9.59
C PHE A 90 14.95 5.85 8.18
N ILE A 91 16.18 6.00 7.70
CA ILE A 91 16.44 6.48 6.33
C ILE A 91 15.91 5.48 5.30
N GLY A 92 16.08 4.18 5.54
CA GLY A 92 15.50 3.11 4.71
C GLY A 92 13.97 3.20 4.62
N GLY A 93 13.27 3.43 5.74
CA GLY A 93 11.82 3.62 5.78
C GLY A 93 11.36 4.86 5.00
N MET A 94 12.13 5.94 5.05
CA MET A 94 11.89 7.13 4.20
C MET A 94 11.94 6.78 2.71
N PHE A 95 12.95 6.03 2.27
CA PHE A 95 13.03 5.59 0.87
C PHE A 95 11.94 4.59 0.50
N ALA A 96 11.60 3.65 1.39
CA ALA A 96 10.52 2.68 1.20
C ALA A 96 9.18 3.37 0.95
N SER A 97 8.92 4.50 1.60
CA SER A 97 7.72 5.31 1.36
C SER A 97 7.59 5.81 -0.10
N THR A 98 8.69 5.89 -0.85
CA THR A 98 8.65 6.25 -2.28
C THR A 98 8.16 5.10 -3.15
N LEU A 99 8.42 3.85 -2.75
CA LEU A 99 7.91 2.67 -3.46
C LEU A 99 6.39 2.59 -3.38
N ASP A 100 5.81 3.05 -2.27
CA ASP A 100 4.37 3.14 -2.10
C ASP A 100 3.71 4.04 -3.16
N ILE A 101 4.30 5.22 -3.40
CA ILE A 101 3.86 6.14 -4.45
C ILE A 101 3.97 5.45 -5.83
N LEU A 102 5.04 4.70 -6.07
CA LEU A 102 5.24 3.97 -7.32
C LEU A 102 4.13 2.92 -7.52
N PHE A 103 3.81 2.15 -6.48
CA PHE A 103 2.71 1.19 -6.53
C PHE A 103 1.36 1.88 -6.73
N ALA A 104 1.12 3.02 -6.08
CA ALA A 104 -0.11 3.79 -6.27
C ALA A 104 -0.27 4.31 -7.72
N VAL A 105 0.83 4.66 -8.40
CA VAL A 105 0.80 5.09 -9.82
C VAL A 105 0.47 3.93 -10.77
N PHE A 106 1.04 2.74 -10.55
CA PHE A 106 0.89 1.61 -11.48
C PHE A 106 -0.26 0.66 -11.15
N ASN A 107 -0.52 0.42 -9.87
CA ASN A 107 -1.53 -0.51 -9.36
C ASN A 107 -2.17 0.09 -8.10
N PRO A 108 -3.10 1.07 -8.24
CA PRO A 108 -3.70 1.73 -7.10
C PRO A 108 -4.50 0.74 -6.25
N THR A 109 -3.94 0.32 -5.11
CA THR A 109 -4.56 -0.63 -4.19
C THR A 109 -5.49 0.06 -3.19
N TRP A 110 -5.19 1.31 -2.85
CA TRP A 110 -5.91 2.11 -1.87
C TRP A 110 -5.88 3.59 -2.27
N THR A 111 -6.86 4.33 -1.77
CA THR A 111 -6.98 5.79 -1.96
C THR A 111 -7.13 6.46 -0.61
N MET A 112 -6.49 7.60 -0.45
CA MET A 112 -6.50 8.38 0.78
C MET A 112 -7.55 9.50 0.74
N ASN A 113 -7.95 9.96 1.92
CA ASN A 113 -8.90 11.05 2.06
C ASN A 113 -8.37 12.38 1.49
N ALA A 114 -9.18 13.08 0.71
CA ALA A 114 -8.81 14.35 0.08
C ALA A 114 -8.68 15.54 1.07
N HIS A 115 -9.28 15.46 2.27
CA HIS A 115 -9.07 16.46 3.32
C HIS A 115 -7.71 16.32 4.01
N GLY A 116 -6.98 15.23 3.74
CA GLY A 116 -5.62 15.01 4.22
C GLY A 116 -4.64 15.98 3.58
N ILE A 117 -3.54 16.26 4.28
CA ILE A 117 -2.47 17.09 3.72
C ILE A 117 -1.69 16.25 2.70
N ALA A 118 -2.15 16.33 1.44
CA ALA A 118 -1.63 15.61 0.30
C ALA A 118 -1.23 16.60 -0.81
N TYR A 119 -0.06 17.23 -0.70
CA TYR A 119 0.47 18.19 -1.68
C TYR A 119 1.07 17.52 -2.93
N GLY A 120 0.48 16.40 -3.37
CA GLY A 120 1.09 15.51 -4.36
C GLY A 120 2.27 14.71 -3.78
N SER A 121 2.88 13.88 -4.63
CA SER A 121 4.03 13.06 -4.22
C SER A 121 5.36 13.67 -4.67
N TRP A 122 6.41 13.41 -3.88
CA TRP A 122 7.78 13.90 -4.10
C TRP A 122 8.66 12.90 -4.90
N SER A 123 8.07 11.80 -5.39
CA SER A 123 8.81 10.75 -6.08
C SER A 123 9.49 11.22 -7.37
N ASN A 124 8.94 12.24 -8.04
CA ASN A 124 9.52 12.86 -9.22
C ASN A 124 10.83 13.61 -8.96
N SER A 125 11.14 13.91 -7.70
CA SER A 125 12.41 14.52 -7.31
C SER A 125 13.54 13.50 -7.13
N ILE A 126 13.24 12.19 -7.17
CA ILE A 126 14.24 11.14 -6.99
C ILE A 126 14.77 10.68 -8.36
N PRO A 127 16.06 10.84 -8.64
CA PRO A 127 16.62 10.41 -9.92
C PRO A 127 16.53 8.88 -10.06
N GLY A 128 15.99 8.43 -11.20
CA GLY A 128 15.86 7.01 -11.53
C GLY A 128 14.53 6.35 -11.16
N LEU A 129 13.61 7.05 -10.48
CA LEU A 129 12.25 6.54 -10.25
C LEU A 129 11.28 6.98 -11.36
N PRO A 130 10.64 6.04 -12.10
CA PRO A 130 9.64 6.39 -13.10
C PRO A 130 8.32 6.77 -12.43
N GLY A 131 7.99 8.06 -12.37
CA GLY A 131 6.77 8.57 -11.74
C GLY A 131 5.86 9.39 -12.68
N PRO A 132 5.44 8.86 -13.85
CA PRO A 132 4.59 9.64 -14.76
C PRO A 132 3.31 10.09 -14.04
N GLY A 133 3.13 11.41 -13.87
CA GLY A 133 1.98 11.98 -13.18
C GLY A 133 1.97 11.83 -11.65
N ALA A 134 3.09 11.47 -11.01
CA ALA A 134 3.12 11.23 -9.56
C ALA A 134 2.72 12.47 -8.72
N HIS A 135 2.90 13.70 -9.23
CA HIS A 135 2.41 14.92 -8.60
C HIS A 135 0.88 14.99 -8.48
N LYS A 136 0.16 14.16 -9.25
CA LYS A 136 -1.31 14.06 -9.23
C LYS A 136 -1.83 13.01 -8.27
N VAL A 137 -0.96 12.19 -7.68
CA VAL A 137 -1.35 11.18 -6.70
C VAL A 137 -1.52 11.89 -5.35
N PRO A 138 -2.74 11.94 -4.79
CA PRO A 138 -2.97 12.51 -3.48
C PRO A 138 -2.41 11.56 -2.41
N TRP A 139 -1.12 11.71 -2.14
CA TRP A 139 -0.41 10.96 -1.12
C TRP A 139 -0.40 11.76 0.19
N GLY A 140 -1.00 11.19 1.24
CA GLY A 140 -1.15 11.78 2.57
C GLY A 140 0.19 11.88 3.28
N LEU A 141 0.96 12.91 2.93
CA LEU A 141 2.35 13.11 3.31
C LEU A 141 2.55 13.06 4.83
N LEU A 142 1.66 13.68 5.60
CA LEU A 142 1.84 13.83 7.05
C LEU A 142 1.52 12.59 7.88
N TRP A 143 0.84 11.60 7.32
CA TRP A 143 0.52 10.36 8.04
C TRP A 143 1.16 9.13 7.41
N CYS A 144 1.21 9.07 6.07
CA CYS A 144 1.74 7.91 5.36
C CYS A 144 3.28 7.84 5.45
N LEU A 145 4.00 8.96 5.25
CA LEU A 145 5.46 8.99 5.38
C LEU A 145 5.91 8.58 6.79
N PRO A 146 5.34 9.15 7.89
CA PRO A 146 5.66 8.66 9.22
C PRO A 146 5.25 7.21 9.47
N ALA A 147 4.18 6.72 8.84
CA ALA A 147 3.77 5.32 8.96
C ALA A 147 4.91 4.36 8.64
N TYR A 148 5.59 4.56 7.52
CA TYR A 148 6.74 3.73 7.14
C TYR A 148 7.89 3.74 8.15
N ILE A 149 8.06 4.83 8.90
CA ILE A 149 9.12 4.93 9.92
C ILE A 149 8.75 4.22 11.20
N TRP A 150 7.54 4.42 11.72
CA TRP A 150 7.16 3.71 12.94
C TRP A 150 6.85 2.24 12.65
N LEU A 151 6.46 1.87 11.43
CA LEU A 151 6.37 0.47 10.97
C LEU A 151 7.73 -0.22 10.89
N SER A 152 8.80 0.50 10.56
CA SER A 152 10.14 -0.08 10.49
C SER A 152 10.84 -0.03 11.86
N VAL A 153 11.22 1.16 12.30
CA VAL A 153 12.00 1.35 13.54
C VAL A 153 11.14 1.13 14.79
N GLY A 154 9.91 1.64 14.78
CA GLY A 154 9.00 1.51 15.92
C GLY A 154 8.59 0.06 16.17
N ALA A 155 8.31 -0.69 15.10
CA ALA A 155 7.99 -2.11 15.20
C ALA A 155 9.22 -2.93 15.60
N ALA A 156 10.42 -2.64 15.06
CA ALA A 156 11.63 -3.35 15.51
C ALA A 156 11.85 -3.20 17.03
N ILE A 157 11.74 -1.98 17.57
CA ILE A 157 11.89 -1.71 19.01
C ILE A 157 10.77 -2.34 19.84
N THR A 158 9.52 -2.28 19.35
CA THR A 158 8.38 -2.86 20.07
C THR A 158 8.44 -4.39 20.06
N GLY A 159 8.89 -4.97 18.95
CA GLY A 159 8.97 -6.41 18.75
C GLY A 159 10.03 -7.05 19.62
N THR A 160 11.21 -6.44 19.74
CA THR A 160 12.25 -6.93 20.66
C THR A 160 11.77 -6.87 22.11
N ASN A 161 11.18 -5.75 22.54
CA ASN A 161 10.63 -5.62 23.89
C ASN A 161 9.51 -6.64 24.18
N LEU A 162 8.64 -6.90 23.21
CA LEU A 162 7.56 -7.87 23.37
C LEU A 162 8.09 -9.30 23.45
N LEU A 163 9.09 -9.64 22.64
CA LEU A 163 9.75 -10.95 22.70
C LEU A 163 10.48 -11.16 24.03
N ASP A 164 11.20 -10.15 24.50
CA ASP A 164 11.87 -10.19 25.81
C ASP A 164 10.84 -10.36 26.95
N PHE A 165 9.69 -9.69 26.86
CA PHE A 165 8.60 -9.88 27.80
C PHE A 165 8.01 -11.29 27.74
N VAL A 166 7.75 -11.83 26.54
CA VAL A 166 7.18 -13.17 26.35
C VAL A 166 8.14 -14.23 26.86
N TRP A 167 9.43 -14.15 26.53
CA TRP A 167 10.43 -15.12 27.00
C TRP A 167 10.75 -14.96 28.48
N GLY A 168 10.67 -13.75 29.03
CA GLY A 168 10.79 -13.50 30.47
C GLY A 168 9.61 -14.06 31.27
N ARG A 169 8.38 -13.99 30.73
CA ARG A 169 7.16 -14.43 31.42
C ARG A 169 6.79 -15.89 31.17
N PHE A 170 7.13 -16.41 30.00
CA PHE A 170 6.78 -17.76 29.51
C PHE A 170 8.02 -18.46 28.94
N PRO A 171 8.92 -18.96 29.80
CA PRO A 171 10.18 -19.59 29.37
C PRO A 171 9.98 -20.91 28.61
N TRP A 172 8.77 -21.49 28.62
CA TRP A 172 8.45 -22.68 27.83
C TRP A 172 8.21 -22.37 26.34
N VAL A 173 8.04 -21.10 25.97
CA VAL A 173 7.82 -20.71 24.57
C VAL A 173 9.16 -20.73 23.84
N GLY A 174 9.34 -21.72 22.96
CA GLY A 174 10.51 -21.78 22.09
C GLY A 174 10.62 -20.54 21.18
N ARG A 175 11.81 -20.29 20.62
CA ARG A 175 12.08 -19.10 19.80
C ARG A 175 11.06 -18.90 18.67
N MET A 176 10.74 -19.98 17.94
CA MET A 176 9.73 -19.95 16.87
C MET A 176 8.33 -19.62 17.39
N GLY A 177 7.95 -20.10 18.57
CA GLY A 177 6.68 -19.74 19.20
C GLY A 177 6.60 -18.25 19.52
N GLY A 178 7.71 -17.66 19.98
CA GLY A 178 7.81 -16.21 20.22
C GLY A 178 7.56 -15.40 18.95
N TYR A 179 8.21 -15.77 17.84
CA TYR A 179 8.00 -15.08 16.55
C TYR A 179 6.58 -15.23 16.01
N VAL A 180 5.96 -16.41 16.16
CA VAL A 180 4.55 -16.61 15.76
C VAL A 180 3.61 -15.75 16.61
N LEU A 181 3.84 -15.65 17.91
CA LEU A 181 3.06 -14.79 18.79
C LEU A 181 3.25 -13.30 18.46
N LEU A 182 4.47 -12.88 18.15
CA LEU A 182 4.77 -11.52 17.70
C LEU A 182 4.04 -11.21 16.38
N GLN A 183 4.11 -12.11 15.40
CA GLN A 183 3.39 -11.99 14.13
C GLN A 183 1.88 -11.91 14.34
N ALA A 184 1.31 -12.75 15.22
CA ALA A 184 -0.11 -12.72 15.55
C ALA A 184 -0.51 -11.40 16.23
N PHE A 185 0.33 -10.90 17.13
CA PHE A 185 0.15 -9.60 17.78
C PHE A 185 0.14 -8.47 16.77
N TYR A 186 1.12 -8.41 15.87
CA TYR A 186 1.15 -7.40 14.82
C TYR A 186 -0.03 -7.51 13.87
N MET A 187 -0.38 -8.73 13.45
CA MET A 187 -1.55 -8.94 12.61
C MET A 187 -2.83 -8.41 13.28
N ALA A 188 -3.02 -8.64 14.58
CA ALA A 188 -4.17 -8.13 15.33
C ALA A 188 -4.16 -6.59 15.42
N VAL A 189 -3.01 -5.98 15.76
CA VAL A 189 -2.86 -4.53 15.88
C VAL A 189 -3.09 -3.84 14.52
N PHE A 190 -2.46 -4.34 13.45
CA PHE A 190 -2.62 -3.75 12.12
C PHE A 190 -4.01 -3.98 11.55
N THR A 191 -4.64 -5.13 11.79
CA THR A 191 -6.03 -5.36 11.38
C THR A 191 -6.97 -4.38 12.11
N GLY A 192 -6.76 -4.17 13.41
CA GLY A 192 -7.54 -3.21 14.20
C GLY A 192 -7.36 -1.78 13.72
N LEU A 193 -6.11 -1.35 13.51
CA LEU A 193 -5.78 -0.01 13.01
C LEU A 193 -6.34 0.22 11.60
N ALA A 194 -6.14 -0.73 10.70
CA ALA A 194 -6.65 -0.70 9.33
C ALA A 194 -8.18 -0.63 9.31
N THR A 195 -8.84 -1.43 10.16
CA THR A 195 -10.30 -1.37 10.31
C THR A 195 -10.75 -0.01 10.83
N PHE A 196 -10.08 0.53 11.86
CA PHE A 196 -10.40 1.84 12.42
C PHE A 196 -10.24 2.96 11.39
N TRP A 197 -9.12 3.00 10.67
CA TRP A 197 -8.85 3.99 9.63
C TRP A 197 -9.79 3.86 8.42
N ASN A 198 -10.17 2.63 8.04
CA ASN A 198 -11.13 2.40 6.98
C ASN A 198 -12.55 2.83 7.39
N ARG A 199 -12.97 2.52 8.64
CA ARG A 199 -14.26 2.96 9.19
C ARG A 199 -14.35 4.47 9.35
N THR A 200 -13.25 5.11 9.72
CA THR A 200 -13.16 6.56 9.84
C THR A 200 -12.86 7.24 8.51
N GLN A 201 -12.75 6.49 7.39
CA GLN A 201 -12.50 7.00 6.04
C GLN A 201 -11.20 7.81 5.87
N VAL A 202 -10.18 7.53 6.69
CA VAL A 202 -8.82 8.06 6.50
C VAL A 202 -8.21 7.53 5.21
N TYR A 203 -8.44 6.24 4.92
CA TYR A 203 -8.13 5.62 3.65
C TYR A 203 -9.14 4.51 3.34
N THR A 204 -9.28 4.15 2.07
CA THR A 204 -10.14 3.05 1.62
C THR A 204 -9.43 2.23 0.55
N TYR A 205 -9.73 0.93 0.49
CA TYR A 205 -9.20 0.02 -0.51
C TYR A 205 -10.03 0.12 -1.78
N VAL A 206 -9.39 0.43 -2.91
CA VAL A 206 -10.07 0.59 -4.22
C VAL A 206 -9.91 -0.62 -5.11
N SER A 207 -8.77 -1.33 -5.02
CA SER A 207 -8.58 -2.57 -5.78
C SER A 207 -9.06 -3.76 -4.98
N CYS A 208 -9.95 -4.54 -5.59
CA CYS A 208 -10.55 -5.72 -5.00
C CYS A 208 -9.53 -6.85 -4.91
N ALA A 209 -9.11 -7.16 -3.69
CA ALA A 209 -8.47 -8.43 -3.38
C ALA A 209 -9.44 -9.59 -3.69
N PRO A 210 -8.94 -10.79 -4.05
CA PRO A 210 -9.80 -11.94 -4.30
C PRO A 210 -10.68 -12.23 -3.08
N TRP A 211 -11.95 -12.55 -3.32
CA TRP A 211 -13.00 -12.80 -2.31
C TRP A 211 -12.55 -13.59 -1.06
N PRO A 212 -11.76 -14.68 -1.15
CA PRO A 212 -11.40 -15.47 0.03
C PRO A 212 -10.45 -14.77 1.02
N LEU A 213 -9.74 -13.72 0.61
CA LEU A 213 -8.72 -13.04 1.43
C LEU A 213 -9.15 -11.64 1.85
N THR A 214 -10.44 -11.32 1.78
CA THR A 214 -10.96 -9.96 2.04
C THR A 214 -12.06 -10.00 3.09
N LEU A 215 -11.89 -9.26 4.19
CA LEU A 215 -12.98 -8.97 5.12
C LEU A 215 -13.91 -7.91 4.53
N TRP A 216 -15.22 -8.08 4.73
CA TRP A 216 -16.26 -7.16 4.25
C TRP A 216 -16.20 -6.90 2.73
N TYR A 217 -16.01 -7.97 1.96
CA TYR A 217 -15.96 -7.94 0.50
C TYR A 217 -17.16 -7.22 -0.11
N GLY A 218 -16.92 -6.37 -1.12
CA GLY A 218 -17.96 -5.61 -1.84
C GLY A 218 -18.48 -4.39 -1.09
N THR A 219 -17.96 -4.08 0.10
CA THR A 219 -18.28 -2.84 0.83
C THR A 219 -17.16 -1.80 0.67
N THR A 220 -17.48 -0.53 0.94
CA THR A 220 -16.48 0.56 1.02
C THR A 220 -15.45 0.35 2.15
N HIS A 221 -15.70 -0.61 3.04
CA HIS A 221 -14.85 -0.97 4.17
C HIS A 221 -14.15 -2.32 4.00
N GLN A 222 -13.97 -2.77 2.75
CA GLN A 222 -13.24 -3.98 2.47
C GLN A 222 -11.82 -3.91 3.03
N LEU A 223 -11.33 -4.99 3.64
CA LEU A 223 -9.99 -5.08 4.21
C LEU A 223 -9.30 -6.37 3.73
N PRO A 224 -8.25 -6.30 2.90
CA PRO A 224 -7.48 -7.46 2.51
C PRO A 224 -6.67 -8.01 3.70
N LEU A 225 -6.92 -9.27 4.08
CA LEU A 225 -6.25 -9.93 5.21
C LEU A 225 -4.78 -10.27 4.95
N TYR A 226 -4.38 -10.39 3.69
CA TYR A 226 -2.97 -10.62 3.36
C TYR A 226 -2.09 -9.42 3.72
N GLU A 227 -2.66 -8.21 3.78
CA GLU A 227 -1.91 -7.00 4.05
C GLU A 227 -1.42 -6.90 5.50
N PRO A 228 -2.26 -7.00 6.55
CA PRO A 228 -1.77 -7.01 7.93
C PRO A 228 -0.86 -8.22 8.21
N PHE A 229 -1.02 -9.32 7.47
CA PHE A 229 -0.11 -10.45 7.54
C PHE A 229 1.28 -10.10 6.99
N LEU A 230 1.37 -9.58 5.76
CA LEU A 230 2.62 -9.19 5.12
C LEU A 230 3.31 -8.03 5.85
N ILE A 231 2.55 -7.05 6.35
CA ILE A 231 3.09 -5.96 7.18
C ILE A 231 3.65 -6.53 8.47
N GLY A 232 2.94 -7.43 9.14
CA GLY A 232 3.46 -8.05 10.36
C GLY A 232 4.71 -8.91 10.14
N LEU A 233 4.90 -9.45 8.93
CA LEU A 233 6.12 -10.19 8.54
C LEU A 233 7.30 -9.24 8.25
N TYR A 234 7.00 -8.04 7.77
CA TYR A 234 7.99 -6.99 7.53
C TYR A 234 8.54 -6.39 8.84
N CYS A 235 7.70 -6.31 9.87
CA CYS A 235 8.01 -5.78 11.20
C CYS A 235 8.83 -6.73 12.08
#